data_AF-A0A3C0DRK1-F1
#
_entry.id   AF-A0A3C0DRK1-F1
#
_cell.length_a   1.000
_cell.length_b   1.000
_cell.length_c   1.000
_cell.angle_alpha   90.00
_cell.angle_beta   90.00
_cell.angle_gamma   90.00
#
_symmetry.space_group_name_H-M   'P 1'
#
loop_
_entity.id
_entity.type
_entity.pdbx_description
1 polymer ?
#
loop_
_entity_poly.entity_id
_entity_poly.type
_entity_poly.pdbx_seq_one_letter_code
_entity_poly.pdbx_strand_id
1 'polypeptide(L)'
;MAAELCHQAAKLLNHQKDLLTSEAFNEMKEAIGDLRNEMRSSGNRARLEEGITRLEQAGSRRLVPYRNPGIRENVEVMLFAVAIAMSIRTFFFQPMGIPTGSMQPTLYGITESNLKSEEHVPKGVNAWVKYLLAGVSYCHVLSEGNWQLIRIEPPTKKFLFFNRQKLIFRDLDSNNEVVREITPLMNSGKSLLAYGRASQRGLSEHVLNSHNNYIYKPGEEVVKMRRESGDHLLVSRFYYNFIKPNRGDIIVFETRGIKGIADQDLFYIKRLVGMPEDTLAIGNDRHLIVKNRAWPAGRRIDSSDHPFEFVYSFDVFKEP
;
A
#
# COMPACT_ATOMS: atom_id res chain seq x y z
N MET A 1 29.82 15.02 24.52
CA MET A 1 29.68 14.30 25.81
C MET A 1 29.34 15.24 26.97
N ALA A 2 30.26 16.06 27.51
CA ALA A 2 29.97 16.94 28.66
C ALA A 2 28.77 17.89 28.44
N ALA A 3 28.69 18.54 27.27
CA ALA A 3 27.58 19.42 26.91
C ALA A 3 26.22 18.70 26.90
N GLU A 4 26.22 17.46 26.42
CA GLU A 4 25.02 16.62 26.30
C GLU A 4 24.55 16.13 27.68
N LEU A 5 25.50 15.73 28.54
CA LEU A 5 25.24 15.41 29.95
C LEU A 5 24.63 16.59 30.71
N CYS A 6 25.19 17.80 30.58
CA CYS A 6 24.59 19.00 31.17
C CYS A 6 23.15 19.24 30.66
N HIS A 7 22.92 19.04 29.36
CA HIS A 7 21.60 19.23 28.76
C HIS A 7 20.59 18.21 29.28
N GLN A 8 20.97 16.93 29.33
CA GLN A 8 20.13 15.86 29.87
C GLN A 8 19.85 16.05 31.36
N ALA A 9 20.87 16.34 32.17
CA ALA A 9 20.71 16.58 33.60
C ALA A 9 19.79 17.79 33.88
N ALA A 10 19.93 18.88 33.11
CA ALA A 10 19.04 20.04 33.23
C ALA A 10 17.59 19.71 32.83
N LYS A 11 17.39 18.90 31.77
CA LYS A 11 16.07 18.43 31.36
C LYS A 11 15.42 17.58 32.46
N LEU A 12 16.16 16.65 33.05
CA LEU A 12 15.69 15.80 34.15
C LEU A 12 15.35 16.61 35.40
N LEU A 13 16.22 17.55 35.79
CA LEU A 13 15.99 18.44 36.94
C LEU A 13 14.71 19.26 36.77
N ASN A 14 14.44 19.77 35.56
CA ASN A 14 13.21 20.53 35.28
C ASN A 14 11.97 19.63 35.29
N HIS A 15 12.08 18.40 34.77
CA HIS A 15 10.96 17.45 34.74
C HIS A 15 10.59 16.89 36.11
N GLN A 16 11.52 16.88 37.07
CA GLN A 16 11.33 16.30 38.42
C GLN A 16 11.31 17.35 39.53
N LYS A 17 11.16 18.63 39.18
CA LYS A 17 11.23 19.75 40.13
C LYS A 17 10.20 19.63 41.26
N ASP A 18 9.06 19.03 40.97
CA ASP A 18 7.94 18.76 41.88
C ASP A 18 8.18 17.53 42.78
N LEU A 19 9.09 16.62 42.39
CA LEU A 19 9.40 15.38 43.11
C LEU A 19 10.64 15.49 44.00
N LEU A 20 11.51 16.47 43.73
CA LEU A 20 12.80 16.64 44.42
C LEU A 20 12.66 17.53 45.68
N THR A 21 13.42 17.20 46.72
CA THR A 21 13.58 18.09 47.88
C THR A 21 14.36 19.35 47.48
N SER A 22 14.14 20.47 48.17
CA SER A 22 14.84 21.74 47.89
C SER A 22 16.36 21.62 47.94
N GLU A 23 16.88 20.75 48.81
CA GLU A 23 18.30 20.43 48.93
C GLU A 23 18.82 19.68 47.68
N ALA A 24 18.12 18.63 47.26
CA ALA A 24 18.47 17.84 46.08
C ALA A 24 18.42 18.67 44.78
N PHE A 25 17.44 19.57 44.68
CA PHE A 25 17.32 20.48 43.55
C PHE A 25 18.50 21.46 43.45
N ASN A 26 18.90 22.05 44.58
CA ASN A 26 20.02 22.98 44.63
C ASN A 26 21.36 22.28 44.34
N GLU A 27 21.59 21.10 44.90
CA GLU A 27 22.80 20.30 44.64
C GLU A 27 22.95 19.95 43.15
N MET A 28 21.87 19.51 42.50
CA MET A 28 21.88 19.24 41.05
C MET A 28 22.11 20.51 40.23
N LYS A 29 21.50 21.63 40.63
CA LYS A 29 21.65 22.91 39.93
C LYS A 29 23.09 23.43 40.04
N GLU A 30 23.71 23.29 41.20
CA GLU A 30 25.12 23.63 41.44
C GLU A 30 26.04 22.73 40.61
N ALA A 31 25.86 21.41 40.64
CA ALA A 31 26.66 20.48 39.85
C ALA A 31 26.59 20.76 38.32
N ILE A 32 25.41 21.10 37.80
CA ILE A 32 25.24 21.52 36.39
C ILE A 32 25.94 22.86 36.12
N GLY A 33 25.85 23.81 37.08
CA GLY A 33 26.49 25.12 36.99
C GLY A 33 28.02 25.01 36.96
N ASP A 34 28.59 24.21 37.85
CA ASP A 34 30.02 23.94 37.96
C ASP A 34 30.56 23.35 36.66
N LEU A 35 29.94 22.27 36.16
CA LEU A 35 30.39 21.63 34.92
C LEU A 35 30.28 22.60 33.71
N ARG A 36 29.24 23.45 33.66
CA ARG A 36 29.09 24.46 32.60
C ARG A 36 30.16 25.55 32.70
N ASN A 37 30.58 25.92 33.91
CA ASN A 37 31.67 26.88 34.12
C ASN A 37 33.02 26.27 33.76
N GLU A 38 33.27 25.01 34.13
CA GLU A 38 34.47 24.26 33.75
C GLU A 38 34.59 24.07 32.23
N MET A 39 33.47 23.82 31.55
CA MET A 39 33.41 23.78 30.09
C MET A 39 33.77 25.12 29.41
N ARG A 40 33.52 26.24 30.08
CA ARG A 40 33.85 27.58 29.57
C ARG A 40 35.32 27.95 29.86
N SER A 41 35.92 27.41 30.93
CA SER A 41 37.34 27.56 31.21
C SER A 41 38.16 26.63 30.31
N SER A 42 38.75 27.18 29.26
CA SER A 42 39.62 26.44 28.35
C SER A 42 40.89 25.98 29.08
N GLY A 43 41.09 24.67 29.28
CA GLY A 43 42.46 24.16 29.45
C GLY A 43 42.74 22.96 30.34
N ASN A 44 41.78 22.32 31.04
CA ASN A 44 42.15 21.18 31.90
C ASN A 44 41.18 20.00 31.79
N ARG A 45 41.58 18.99 31.00
CA ARG A 45 40.81 17.75 30.78
C ARG A 45 40.54 16.99 32.08
N ALA A 46 41.50 17.00 33.02
CA ALA A 46 41.35 16.35 34.32
C ALA A 46 40.20 16.95 35.14
N ARG A 47 40.09 18.29 35.17
CA ARG A 47 38.99 18.99 35.87
C ARG A 47 37.64 18.70 35.22
N LEU A 48 37.59 18.64 33.89
CA LEU A 48 36.36 18.31 33.17
C LEU A 48 35.88 16.88 33.48
N GLU A 49 36.78 15.91 33.57
CA GLU A 49 36.46 14.54 33.95
C GLU A 49 35.98 14.44 35.41
N GLU A 50 36.58 15.21 36.32
CA GLU A 50 36.10 15.34 37.71
C GLU A 50 34.69 15.95 37.77
N GLY A 51 34.42 17.00 36.99
CA GLY A 51 33.10 17.64 36.90
C GLY A 51 32.02 16.72 36.33
N ILE A 52 32.35 15.93 35.29
CA ILE A 52 31.46 14.89 34.76
C ILE A 52 31.13 13.86 35.84
N THR A 53 32.14 13.35 36.53
CA THR A 53 31.97 12.33 37.58
C THR A 53 31.12 12.85 38.73
N ARG A 54 31.32 14.11 39.15
CA ARG A 54 30.52 14.77 40.19
C ARG A 54 29.06 14.90 39.78
N LEU A 55 28.79 15.32 38.54
CA LEU A 55 27.43 15.44 38.01
C LEU A 55 26.72 14.08 37.92
N GLU A 56 27.44 13.03 37.49
CA GLU A 56 26.90 11.67 37.43
C GLU A 56 26.58 11.11 38.83
N GLN A 57 27.45 11.35 39.81
CA GLN A 57 27.20 10.95 41.20
C GLN A 57 26.01 11.68 41.82
N ALA A 58 25.91 13.00 41.62
CA ALA A 58 24.78 13.80 42.10
C ALA A 58 23.47 13.34 41.44
N GLY A 59 23.51 13.13 40.11
CA GLY A 59 22.38 12.64 39.33
C GLY A 59 21.90 11.27 39.80
N SER A 60 22.81 10.33 40.01
CA SER A 60 22.49 8.95 40.41
C SER A 60 21.91 8.86 41.83
N ARG A 61 22.31 9.77 42.73
CA ARG A 61 21.82 9.81 44.12
C ARG A 61 20.48 10.51 44.25
N ARG A 62 20.26 11.59 43.50
CA ARG A 62 19.13 12.51 43.70
C ARG A 62 18.01 12.34 42.69
N LEU A 63 18.29 11.97 41.45
CA LEU A 63 17.26 11.85 40.42
C LEU A 63 16.47 10.55 40.56
N VAL A 64 15.16 10.64 40.36
CA VAL A 64 14.27 9.49 40.39
C VAL A 64 14.36 8.76 39.05
N PRO A 65 14.69 7.45 39.01
CA PRO A 65 14.69 6.71 37.75
C PRO A 65 13.27 6.61 37.20
N TYR A 66 13.08 6.93 35.92
CA TYR A 66 11.78 6.73 35.28
C TYR A 66 11.42 5.25 35.23
N ARG A 67 10.16 4.93 35.52
CA ARG A 67 9.63 3.57 35.40
C ARG A 67 9.66 3.15 33.92
N ASN A 68 10.55 2.22 33.58
CA ASN A 68 10.80 1.68 32.23
C ASN A 68 11.26 2.72 31.17
N PRO A 69 12.51 3.21 31.25
CA PRO A 69 13.01 4.26 30.36
C PRO A 69 13.00 3.83 28.88
N GLY A 70 13.39 2.60 28.58
CA GLY A 70 13.45 2.11 27.19
C GLY A 70 12.09 2.01 26.50
N ILE A 71 11.02 1.70 27.24
CA ILE A 71 9.67 1.64 26.66
C ILE A 71 9.21 3.05 26.27
N ARG A 72 9.42 4.04 27.14
CA ARG A 72 9.02 5.42 26.87
C ARG A 72 9.76 5.98 25.66
N GLU A 73 11.08 5.77 25.57
CA GLU A 73 11.89 6.24 24.45
C GLU A 73 11.43 5.60 23.13
N ASN A 74 11.23 4.28 23.12
CA ASN A 74 10.71 3.58 21.95
C ASN A 74 9.33 4.09 21.52
N VAL A 75 8.44 4.39 22.49
CA VAL A 75 7.11 4.94 22.21
C VAL A 75 7.20 6.37 21.64
N GLU A 76 8.06 7.22 22.19
CA GLU A 76 8.27 8.59 21.71
C GLU A 76 8.79 8.59 20.26
N VAL A 77 9.81 7.76 19.99
CA VAL A 77 10.37 7.58 18.64
C VAL A 77 9.33 6.98 17.69
N MET A 78 8.57 5.98 18.12
CA MET A 78 7.50 5.38 17.33
C MET A 78 6.42 6.40 16.96
N LEU A 79 5.96 7.19 17.94
CA LEU A 79 4.94 8.23 17.70
C LEU A 79 5.44 9.28 16.72
N PHE A 80 6.69 9.71 16.86
CA PHE A 80 7.30 10.67 15.94
C PHE A 80 7.41 10.11 14.51
N ALA A 81 7.88 8.87 14.37
CA ALA A 81 7.96 8.18 13.09
C ALA A 81 6.59 8.02 12.43
N VAL A 82 5.57 7.62 13.20
CA VAL A 82 4.18 7.51 12.72
C VAL A 82 3.63 8.86 12.31
N ALA A 83 3.86 9.93 13.09
CA ALA A 83 3.39 11.27 12.77
C ALA A 83 4.00 11.80 11.46
N ILE A 84 5.31 11.60 11.26
CA ILE A 84 5.98 11.95 10.00
C ILE A 84 5.42 11.12 8.84
N ALA A 85 5.33 9.80 9.00
CA ALA A 85 4.81 8.92 7.96
C ALA A 85 3.38 9.30 7.56
N MET A 86 2.52 9.62 8.54
CA MET A 86 1.15 10.08 8.31
C MET A 86 1.10 11.45 7.66
N SER A 87 2.02 12.37 8.00
CA SER A 87 2.11 13.69 7.36
C SER A 87 2.53 13.56 5.90
N ILE A 88 3.57 12.77 5.61
CA ILE A 88 4.02 12.49 4.24
C ILE A 88 2.91 11.84 3.43
N ARG A 89 2.23 10.82 4.00
CA ARG A 89 1.11 10.12 3.38
C ARG A 89 -0.09 11.03 3.10
N THR A 90 -0.40 11.93 4.03
CA THR A 90 -1.59 12.79 3.92
C THR A 90 -1.37 13.91 2.92
N PHE A 91 -0.17 14.51 2.88
CA PHE A 91 0.06 15.75 2.15
C PHE A 91 0.86 15.58 0.84
N PHE A 92 1.76 14.60 0.74
CA PHE A 92 2.70 14.53 -0.38
C PHE A 92 2.40 13.37 -1.32
N PHE A 93 2.41 12.14 -0.80
CA PHE A 93 2.37 10.93 -1.62
C PHE A 93 1.27 9.98 -1.17
N GLN A 94 0.44 9.56 -2.12
CA GLN A 94 -0.56 8.54 -1.93
C GLN A 94 -0.17 7.28 -2.70
N PRO A 95 0.23 6.18 -2.02
CA PRO A 95 0.45 4.91 -2.69
C PRO A 95 -0.87 4.35 -3.20
N MET A 96 -0.92 4.00 -4.49
CA MET A 96 -2.07 3.39 -5.16
C MET A 96 -1.61 2.21 -6.02
N GLY A 97 -2.26 1.06 -5.90
CA GLY A 97 -2.11 -0.05 -6.85
C GLY A 97 -3.08 0.10 -8.00
N ILE A 98 -2.68 -0.30 -9.22
CA ILE A 98 -3.53 -0.16 -10.40
C ILE A 98 -4.52 -1.32 -10.48
N PRO A 99 -5.84 -1.06 -10.36
CA PRO A 99 -6.81 -2.14 -10.31
C PRO A 99 -7.09 -2.80 -11.67
N THR A 100 -6.92 -2.07 -12.77
CA THR A 100 -7.37 -2.49 -14.11
C THR A 100 -6.30 -2.28 -15.16
N GLY A 101 -6.27 -3.13 -16.19
CA GLY A 101 -5.37 -3.00 -17.34
C GLY A 101 -5.72 -1.89 -18.34
N SER A 102 -6.62 -0.95 -18.01
CA SER A 102 -7.09 0.06 -18.98
C SER A 102 -6.03 1.09 -19.42
N MET A 103 -4.88 1.12 -18.74
CA MET A 103 -3.73 1.95 -19.07
C MET A 103 -2.63 1.16 -19.81
N GLN A 104 -2.87 -0.10 -20.17
CA GLN A 104 -1.91 -0.89 -20.93
C GLN A 104 -1.72 -0.30 -22.35
N PRO A 105 -0.51 -0.38 -22.92
CA PRO A 105 0.71 -0.98 -22.36
C PRO A 105 1.55 -0.02 -21.50
N THR A 106 1.06 1.19 -21.17
CA THR A 106 1.80 2.16 -20.34
C THR A 106 1.90 1.72 -18.88
N LEU A 107 0.81 1.20 -18.30
CA LEU A 107 0.76 0.74 -16.93
C LEU A 107 -0.02 -0.56 -16.83
N TYR A 108 0.51 -1.53 -16.08
CA TYR A 108 -0.09 -2.85 -15.93
C TYR A 108 -0.95 -2.90 -14.67
N GLY A 109 -2.24 -3.14 -14.86
CA GLY A 109 -3.14 -3.47 -13.77
C GLY A 109 -2.97 -4.92 -13.31
N ILE A 110 -3.79 -5.31 -12.33
CA ILE A 110 -3.89 -6.69 -11.87
C ILE A 110 -4.19 -7.61 -13.05
N THR A 111 -3.30 -8.58 -13.29
CA THR A 111 -3.49 -9.63 -14.29
C THR A 111 -3.80 -10.96 -13.62
N GLU A 112 -4.64 -11.73 -14.29
CA GLU A 112 -5.11 -13.03 -13.83
C GLU A 112 -4.89 -14.03 -14.96
N SER A 113 -4.32 -15.17 -14.59
CA SER A 113 -4.18 -16.29 -15.51
C SER A 113 -4.57 -17.57 -14.77
N ASN A 114 -5.46 -18.35 -15.38
CA ASN A 114 -5.60 -19.75 -15.03
C ASN A 114 -4.22 -20.40 -15.27
N LEU A 115 -3.59 -20.94 -14.23
CA LEU A 115 -2.30 -21.60 -14.44
C LEU A 115 -2.54 -22.78 -15.37
N LYS A 116 -1.80 -22.81 -16.49
CA LYS A 116 -1.71 -24.02 -17.31
C LYS A 116 -1.20 -25.16 -16.43
N SER A 117 -1.70 -26.37 -16.66
CA SER A 117 -1.62 -27.52 -15.76
C SER A 117 -0.22 -27.88 -15.24
N GLU A 118 0.86 -27.37 -15.83
CA GLU A 118 2.27 -27.71 -15.52
C GLU A 118 2.99 -26.74 -14.56
N GLU A 119 2.45 -25.57 -14.22
CA GLU A 119 3.12 -24.66 -13.27
C GLU A 119 2.87 -25.07 -11.80
N HIS A 120 3.98 -25.26 -11.06
CA HIS A 120 3.95 -25.60 -9.64
C HIS A 120 3.63 -24.38 -8.78
N VAL A 121 2.57 -24.48 -7.96
CA VAL A 121 2.25 -23.47 -6.94
C VAL A 121 3.27 -23.56 -5.81
N PRO A 122 4.10 -22.52 -5.58
CA PRO A 122 5.03 -22.52 -4.46
C PRO A 122 4.26 -22.58 -3.14
N LYS A 123 4.72 -23.40 -2.20
CA LYS A 123 4.12 -23.56 -0.87
C LYS A 123 4.97 -22.87 0.21
N GLY A 124 4.34 -22.44 1.29
CA GLY A 124 5.00 -21.93 2.49
C GLY A 124 5.74 -20.61 2.29
N VAL A 125 6.96 -20.50 2.82
CA VAL A 125 7.76 -19.27 2.85
C VAL A 125 8.05 -18.74 1.44
N ASN A 126 8.26 -19.61 0.46
CA ASN A 126 8.50 -19.21 -0.93
C ASN A 126 7.28 -18.51 -1.56
N ALA A 127 6.07 -18.90 -1.18
CA ALA A 127 4.85 -18.22 -1.60
C ALA A 127 4.74 -16.83 -0.96
N TRP A 128 5.12 -16.72 0.32
CA TRP A 128 5.15 -15.45 1.03
C TRP A 128 6.20 -14.49 0.47
N VAL A 129 7.39 -14.99 0.13
CA VAL A 129 8.45 -14.20 -0.51
C VAL A 129 8.02 -13.70 -1.88
N LYS A 130 7.40 -14.55 -2.72
CA LYS A 130 6.85 -14.11 -4.02
C LYS A 130 5.69 -13.13 -3.86
N TYR A 131 4.87 -13.28 -2.83
CA TYR A 131 3.82 -12.31 -2.51
C TYR A 131 4.42 -10.94 -2.16
N LEU A 132 5.44 -10.92 -1.29
CA LEU A 132 6.01 -9.67 -0.80
C LEU A 132 6.92 -8.97 -1.82
N LEU A 133 7.71 -9.74 -2.60
CA LEU A 133 8.66 -9.19 -3.57
C LEU A 133 8.08 -9.01 -4.97
N ALA A 134 7.26 -9.96 -5.43
CA ALA A 134 6.76 -9.99 -6.80
C ALA A 134 5.24 -9.70 -6.88
N GLY A 135 4.56 -9.52 -5.75
CA GLY A 135 3.12 -9.26 -5.74
C GLY A 135 2.27 -10.42 -6.27
N VAL A 136 2.84 -11.64 -6.35
CA VAL A 136 2.16 -12.81 -6.92
C VAL A 136 1.44 -13.58 -5.82
N SER A 137 0.14 -13.77 -6.01
CA SER A 137 -0.71 -14.57 -5.13
C SER A 137 -1.24 -15.79 -5.89
N TYR A 138 -1.23 -16.95 -5.23
CA TYR A 138 -1.73 -18.20 -5.80
C TYR A 138 -2.94 -18.67 -5.01
N CYS A 139 -3.99 -19.08 -5.69
CA CYS A 139 -5.13 -19.78 -5.10
C CYS A 139 -5.21 -21.17 -5.72
N HIS A 140 -5.08 -22.21 -4.90
CA HIS A 140 -5.15 -23.60 -5.33
C HIS A 140 -6.02 -24.39 -4.36
N VAL A 141 -7.13 -24.94 -4.86
CA VAL A 141 -8.07 -25.77 -4.09
C VAL A 141 -8.25 -27.09 -4.83
N LEU A 142 -7.96 -28.19 -4.15
CA LEU A 142 -8.18 -29.54 -4.63
C LEU A 142 -9.41 -30.13 -3.95
N SER A 143 -10.20 -30.90 -4.70
CA SER A 143 -11.30 -31.68 -4.14
C SER A 143 -10.76 -32.93 -3.44
N GLU A 144 -11.11 -33.16 -2.17
CA GLU A 144 -10.73 -34.40 -1.46
C GLU A 144 -11.77 -35.51 -1.63
N GLY A 145 -12.98 -35.17 -2.10
CA GLY A 145 -14.12 -36.07 -2.27
C GLY A 145 -14.91 -35.78 -3.54
N ASN A 146 -16.06 -36.43 -3.70
CA ASN A 146 -17.02 -36.11 -4.76
C ASN A 146 -17.80 -34.84 -4.35
N TRP A 147 -17.31 -33.66 -4.69
CA TRP A 147 -17.88 -32.40 -4.21
C TRP A 147 -18.73 -31.71 -5.28
N GLN A 148 -19.85 -31.15 -4.87
CA GLN A 148 -20.63 -30.23 -5.68
C GLN A 148 -20.59 -28.83 -5.06
N LEU A 149 -20.13 -27.81 -5.79
CA LEU A 149 -20.16 -26.44 -5.29
C LEU A 149 -21.62 -25.97 -5.16
N ILE A 150 -22.01 -25.52 -3.97
CA ILE A 150 -23.37 -25.01 -3.69
C ILE A 150 -23.40 -23.49 -3.81
N ARG A 151 -22.45 -22.82 -3.16
CA ARG A 151 -22.39 -21.35 -3.10
C ARG A 151 -21.01 -20.85 -2.68
N ILE A 152 -20.73 -19.62 -3.07
CA ILE A 152 -19.57 -18.86 -2.61
C ILE A 152 -20.08 -17.68 -1.78
N GLU A 153 -19.62 -17.56 -0.54
CA GLU A 153 -19.98 -16.45 0.34
C GLU A 153 -19.16 -15.19 0.00
N PRO A 154 -19.66 -13.98 0.31
CA PRO A 154 -18.88 -12.76 0.16
C PRO A 154 -17.63 -12.78 1.06
N PRO A 155 -16.55 -12.08 0.67
CA PRO A 155 -15.34 -12.01 1.48
C PRO A 155 -15.63 -11.32 2.82
N THR A 156 -15.23 -11.97 3.92
CA THR A 156 -15.36 -11.45 5.28
C THR A 156 -13.99 -11.03 5.81
N LYS A 157 -13.93 -9.88 6.50
CA LYS A 157 -12.72 -9.42 7.19
C LYS A 157 -12.54 -10.25 8.46
N LYS A 158 -11.53 -11.13 8.50
CA LYS A 158 -11.26 -11.97 9.69
C LYS A 158 -10.26 -11.33 10.66
N PHE A 159 -9.58 -10.26 10.22
CA PHE A 159 -8.72 -9.36 11.00
C PHE A 159 -8.35 -8.15 10.11
N LEU A 160 -7.82 -7.05 10.65
CA LEU A 160 -7.67 -5.73 9.99
C LEU A 160 -7.08 -5.77 8.56
N PHE A 161 -6.27 -6.78 8.21
CA PHE A 161 -5.60 -6.91 6.91
C PHE A 161 -5.88 -8.20 6.14
N PHE A 162 -6.65 -9.15 6.68
CA PHE A 162 -6.87 -10.46 6.05
C PHE A 162 -8.35 -10.70 5.74
N ASN A 163 -8.66 -10.77 4.46
CA ASN A 163 -9.96 -11.20 3.98
C ASN A 163 -9.98 -12.72 3.83
N ARG A 164 -11.12 -13.33 4.16
CA ARG A 164 -11.38 -14.77 3.96
C ARG A 164 -12.68 -14.93 3.22
N GLN A 165 -12.69 -15.85 2.25
CA GLN A 165 -13.87 -16.20 1.50
C GLN A 165 -14.17 -17.69 1.69
N LYS A 166 -15.44 -18.01 1.91
CA LYS A 166 -15.90 -19.37 2.13
C LYS A 166 -16.50 -19.92 0.84
N LEU A 167 -16.02 -21.09 0.44
CA LEU A 167 -16.62 -21.91 -0.61
C LEU A 167 -17.32 -23.07 0.07
N ILE A 168 -18.61 -23.21 -0.23
CA ILE A 168 -19.47 -24.22 0.39
C ILE A 168 -19.79 -25.28 -0.65
N PHE A 169 -19.41 -26.50 -0.34
CA PHE A 169 -19.60 -27.69 -1.16
C PHE A 169 -20.54 -28.67 -0.47
N ARG A 170 -21.19 -29.51 -1.26
CA ARG A 170 -21.88 -30.72 -0.81
C ARG A 170 -21.04 -31.91 -1.21
N ASP A 171 -20.69 -32.76 -0.28
CA ASP A 171 -20.15 -34.07 -0.60
C ASP A 171 -21.28 -34.97 -1.12
N LEU A 172 -21.13 -35.53 -2.31
CA LEU A 172 -22.12 -36.39 -2.96
C LEU A 172 -22.17 -37.78 -2.34
N ASP A 173 -21.08 -38.23 -1.71
CA ASP A 173 -21.00 -39.58 -1.12
C ASP A 173 -21.64 -39.60 0.28
N SER A 174 -21.35 -38.58 1.10
CA SER A 174 -21.84 -38.49 2.48
C SER A 174 -23.03 -37.53 2.67
N ASN A 175 -23.38 -36.77 1.64
CA ASN A 175 -24.38 -35.69 1.66
C ASN A 175 -24.12 -34.58 2.70
N ASN A 176 -22.90 -34.52 3.25
CA ASN A 176 -22.50 -33.52 4.23
C ASN A 176 -22.04 -32.21 3.57
N GLU A 177 -22.15 -31.11 4.30
CA GLU A 177 -21.63 -29.81 3.86
C GLU A 177 -20.13 -29.72 4.16
N VAL A 178 -19.34 -29.40 3.13
CA VAL A 178 -17.90 -29.20 3.23
C VAL A 178 -17.59 -27.74 2.97
N VAL A 179 -16.94 -27.08 3.93
CA VAL A 179 -16.60 -25.65 3.84
C VAL A 179 -15.10 -25.49 3.67
N ARG A 180 -14.67 -24.74 2.63
CA ARG A 180 -13.27 -24.36 2.42
C ARG A 180 -13.10 -22.85 2.55
N GLU A 181 -12.23 -22.43 3.47
CA GLU A 181 -11.81 -21.04 3.60
C GLU A 181 -10.55 -20.77 2.77
N ILE A 182 -10.65 -19.81 1.86
CA ILE A 182 -9.50 -19.34 1.07
C ILE A 182 -9.25 -17.86 1.33
N THR A 183 -8.04 -17.41 1.01
CA THR A 183 -7.76 -15.98 0.87
C THR A 183 -8.28 -15.55 -0.50
N PRO A 184 -9.31 -14.69 -0.58
CA PRO A 184 -9.88 -14.28 -1.85
C PRO A 184 -8.87 -13.46 -2.64
N LEU A 185 -8.77 -13.76 -3.93
CA LEU A 185 -8.15 -12.84 -4.86
C LEU A 185 -9.08 -11.63 -5.00
N MET A 186 -8.60 -10.44 -4.70
CA MET A 186 -9.40 -9.23 -4.68
C MET A 186 -9.07 -8.32 -5.86
N ASN A 187 -10.07 -7.72 -6.48
CA ASN A 187 -9.89 -6.62 -7.42
C ASN A 187 -10.79 -5.46 -7.01
N SER A 188 -10.21 -4.27 -6.81
CA SER A 188 -10.96 -3.04 -6.50
C SER A 188 -11.94 -3.21 -5.32
N GLY A 189 -11.59 -4.02 -4.32
CA GLY A 189 -12.44 -4.28 -3.16
C GLY A 189 -13.49 -5.39 -3.32
N LYS A 190 -13.65 -5.99 -4.51
CA LYS A 190 -14.53 -7.15 -4.77
C LYS A 190 -13.71 -8.44 -4.87
N SER A 191 -14.33 -9.58 -4.51
CA SER A 191 -13.70 -10.88 -4.76
C SER A 191 -13.80 -11.24 -6.23
N LEU A 192 -12.69 -11.72 -6.79
CA LEU A 192 -12.58 -12.16 -8.18
C LEU A 192 -13.33 -13.46 -8.46
N LEU A 193 -13.51 -14.29 -7.44
CA LEU A 193 -14.30 -15.53 -7.55
C LEU A 193 -15.82 -15.27 -7.60
N ALA A 194 -16.23 -13.99 -7.57
CA ALA A 194 -17.60 -13.56 -7.33
C ALA A 194 -18.17 -14.15 -6.01
N TYR A 195 -19.45 -13.92 -5.74
CA TYR A 195 -20.18 -14.52 -4.63
C TYR A 195 -21.63 -14.75 -5.06
N GLY A 196 -22.26 -15.81 -4.55
CA GLY A 196 -23.60 -16.20 -4.96
C GLY A 196 -23.79 -17.72 -4.93
N ARG A 197 -25.01 -18.16 -5.24
CA ARG A 197 -25.33 -19.59 -5.41
C ARG A 197 -24.81 -20.10 -6.75
N ALA A 198 -24.27 -21.31 -6.74
CA ALA A 198 -23.95 -22.05 -7.95
C ALA A 198 -25.24 -22.36 -8.71
N SER A 199 -25.54 -21.52 -9.68
CA SER A 199 -26.61 -21.70 -10.66
C SER A 199 -26.01 -21.50 -12.05
N GLN A 200 -26.61 -22.11 -13.08
CA GLN A 200 -26.10 -22.17 -14.46
C GLN A 200 -25.72 -20.81 -15.11
N ARG A 201 -26.02 -19.67 -14.47
CA ARG A 201 -25.75 -18.32 -15.02
C ARG A 201 -25.09 -17.34 -14.04
N GLY A 202 -24.83 -17.74 -12.79
CA GLY A 202 -24.57 -16.79 -11.69
C GLY A 202 -23.17 -16.82 -11.05
N LEU A 203 -22.35 -17.85 -11.30
CA LEU A 203 -20.98 -17.92 -10.82
C LEU A 203 -19.99 -17.64 -11.95
N SER A 204 -18.90 -16.97 -11.61
CA SER A 204 -17.92 -16.45 -12.56
C SER A 204 -17.27 -17.53 -13.43
N GLU A 205 -16.80 -17.14 -14.61
CA GLU A 205 -15.96 -17.95 -15.53
C GLU A 205 -14.69 -18.53 -14.84
N HIS A 206 -14.35 -18.00 -13.67
CA HIS A 206 -13.15 -18.30 -12.90
C HIS A 206 -13.27 -19.54 -11.99
N VAL A 207 -14.48 -20.03 -11.73
CA VAL A 207 -14.66 -21.33 -11.07
C VAL A 207 -14.65 -22.39 -12.18
N LEU A 208 -13.57 -23.17 -12.20
CA LEU A 208 -13.37 -24.23 -13.19
C LEU A 208 -14.55 -25.20 -13.13
N ASN A 209 -14.91 -25.81 -14.26
CA ASN A 209 -15.98 -26.83 -14.33
C ASN A 209 -17.45 -26.33 -14.30
N SER A 210 -17.71 -25.12 -14.81
CA SER A 210 -19.08 -24.65 -15.11
C SER A 210 -19.84 -25.60 -16.05
N HIS A 211 -19.13 -26.29 -16.95
CA HIS A 211 -19.67 -27.23 -17.93
C HIS A 211 -20.19 -28.54 -17.32
N ASN A 212 -19.78 -28.91 -16.09
CA ASN A 212 -20.23 -30.13 -15.40
C ASN A 212 -21.01 -29.83 -14.12
N ASN A 213 -21.82 -28.76 -14.12
CA ASN A 213 -22.62 -28.32 -12.97
C ASN A 213 -21.82 -28.17 -11.66
N TYR A 214 -20.53 -27.81 -11.75
CA TYR A 214 -19.62 -27.66 -10.62
C TYR A 214 -19.47 -28.91 -9.75
N ILE A 215 -19.48 -30.10 -10.36
CA ILE A 215 -19.23 -31.39 -9.71
C ILE A 215 -17.77 -31.80 -9.91
N TYR A 216 -17.06 -32.04 -8.83
CA TYR A 216 -15.63 -32.38 -8.80
C TYR A 216 -15.43 -33.78 -8.22
N LYS A 217 -14.51 -34.55 -8.81
CA LYS A 217 -14.03 -35.82 -8.28
C LYS A 217 -12.83 -35.63 -7.34
N PRO A 218 -12.51 -36.62 -6.49
CA PRO A 218 -11.30 -36.58 -5.67
C PRO A 218 -10.06 -36.32 -6.53
N GLY A 219 -9.27 -35.33 -6.15
CA GLY A 219 -8.06 -34.90 -6.84
C GLY A 219 -8.28 -33.85 -7.94
N GLU A 220 -9.53 -33.51 -8.29
CA GLU A 220 -9.80 -32.46 -9.29
C GLU A 220 -9.55 -31.06 -8.73
N GLU A 221 -9.04 -30.18 -9.60
CA GLU A 221 -8.74 -28.79 -9.30
C GLU A 221 -10.03 -27.97 -9.35
N VAL A 222 -10.45 -27.46 -8.18
CA VAL A 222 -11.66 -26.63 -8.04
C VAL A 222 -11.35 -25.18 -8.46
N VAL A 223 -10.20 -24.67 -8.03
CA VAL A 223 -9.70 -23.34 -8.39
C VAL A 223 -8.17 -23.44 -8.52
N LYS A 224 -7.60 -22.98 -9.63
CA LYS A 224 -6.15 -22.86 -9.83
C LYS A 224 -5.83 -21.55 -10.54
N MET A 225 -5.52 -20.53 -9.76
CA MET A 225 -5.36 -19.16 -10.26
C MET A 225 -4.08 -18.51 -9.75
N ARG A 226 -3.41 -17.78 -10.65
CA ARG A 226 -2.31 -16.87 -10.34
C ARG A 226 -2.83 -15.45 -10.53
N ARG A 227 -2.61 -14.61 -9.52
CA ARG A 227 -2.86 -13.18 -9.57
C ARG A 227 -1.54 -12.44 -9.43
N GLU A 228 -1.30 -11.47 -10.29
CA GLU A 228 -0.20 -10.52 -10.15
C GLU A 228 -0.78 -9.17 -9.74
N SER A 229 -0.21 -8.53 -8.73
CA SER A 229 -0.77 -7.28 -8.17
C SER A 229 -0.74 -6.09 -9.13
N GLY A 230 -0.03 -6.21 -10.26
CA GLY A 230 0.24 -5.11 -11.18
C GLY A 230 1.17 -4.07 -10.59
N ASP A 231 1.26 -2.93 -11.26
CA ASP A 231 2.12 -1.81 -10.89
C ASP A 231 1.56 -1.04 -9.68
N HIS A 232 2.49 -0.54 -8.87
CA HIS A 232 2.19 0.38 -7.77
C HIS A 232 2.70 1.77 -8.11
N LEU A 233 1.83 2.77 -7.94
CA LEU A 233 2.11 4.17 -8.18
C LEU A 233 2.20 4.93 -6.87
N LEU A 234 3.15 5.87 -6.80
CA LEU A 234 3.17 6.91 -5.79
C LEU A 234 2.61 8.19 -6.41
N VAL A 235 1.35 8.49 -6.09
CA VAL A 235 0.65 9.65 -6.63
C VAL A 235 1.04 10.89 -5.82
N SER A 236 1.60 11.91 -6.49
CA SER A 236 1.85 13.20 -5.87
C SER A 236 0.56 14.02 -5.79
N ARG A 237 0.18 14.43 -4.58
CA ARG A 237 -1.00 15.31 -4.35
C ARG A 237 -0.65 16.80 -4.39
N PHE A 238 0.63 17.11 -4.41
CA PHE A 238 1.15 18.48 -4.30
C PHE A 238 1.49 19.10 -5.66
N TYR A 239 1.93 18.29 -6.62
CA TYR A 239 2.52 18.76 -7.88
C TYR A 239 1.61 19.74 -8.64
N TYR A 240 0.34 19.40 -8.81
CA TYR A 240 -0.62 20.22 -9.58
C TYR A 240 -1.11 21.48 -8.85
N ASN A 241 -0.70 21.71 -7.60
CA ASN A 241 -0.92 22.99 -6.93
C ASN A 241 0.03 24.09 -7.45
N PHE A 242 1.14 23.70 -8.08
CA PHE A 242 2.20 24.63 -8.54
C PHE A 242 2.40 24.60 -10.04
N ILE A 243 2.12 23.46 -10.68
CA ILE A 243 2.35 23.25 -12.10
C ILE A 243 1.02 22.88 -12.76
N LYS A 244 0.72 23.53 -13.89
CA LYS A 244 -0.45 23.16 -14.70
C LYS A 244 -0.20 21.82 -15.39
N PRO A 245 -1.22 20.97 -15.53
CA PRO A 245 -1.06 19.72 -16.24
C PRO A 245 -0.73 19.98 -17.71
N ASN A 246 0.12 19.14 -18.27
CA ASN A 246 0.46 19.14 -19.68
C ASN A 246 -0.22 17.98 -20.38
N ARG A 247 -0.46 18.15 -21.68
CA ARG A 247 -0.93 17.04 -22.51
C ARG A 247 0.10 15.91 -22.46
N GLY A 248 -0.38 14.69 -22.27
CA GLY A 248 0.42 13.49 -22.11
C GLY A 248 0.61 13.08 -20.66
N ASP A 249 0.37 13.96 -19.69
CA ASP A 249 0.51 13.64 -18.27
C ASP A 249 -0.45 12.50 -17.87
N ILE A 250 0.03 11.59 -17.02
CA ILE A 250 -0.82 10.59 -16.38
C ILE A 250 -1.41 11.24 -15.13
N ILE A 251 -2.74 11.35 -15.10
CA ILE A 251 -3.47 12.00 -14.03
C ILE A 251 -4.32 11.00 -13.26
N VAL A 252 -4.44 11.25 -11.96
CA VAL A 252 -5.36 10.55 -11.07
C VAL A 252 -6.44 11.53 -10.67
N PHE A 253 -7.70 11.18 -10.89
CA PHE A 253 -8.83 12.03 -10.55
C PHE A 253 -9.94 11.24 -9.86
N GLU A 254 -10.66 11.92 -8.98
CA GLU A 254 -11.86 11.39 -8.34
C GLU A 254 -13.02 11.44 -9.35
N THR A 255 -13.78 10.36 -9.48
CA THR A 255 -14.90 10.29 -10.42
C THR A 255 -16.16 11.02 -9.93
N ARG A 256 -16.12 11.49 -8.68
CA ARG A 256 -17.23 12.18 -8.02
C ARG A 256 -17.62 13.45 -8.74
N GLY A 257 -18.91 13.56 -9.07
CA GLY A 257 -19.49 14.71 -9.75
C GLY A 257 -19.34 14.68 -11.28
N ILE A 258 -18.71 13.67 -11.87
CA ILE A 258 -18.55 13.55 -13.32
C ILE A 258 -19.78 12.85 -13.91
N LYS A 259 -20.57 13.59 -14.70
CA LYS A 259 -21.73 13.04 -15.41
C LYS A 259 -21.30 11.96 -16.40
N GLY A 260 -22.01 10.82 -16.40
CA GLY A 260 -21.75 9.71 -17.31
C GLY A 260 -20.78 8.64 -16.79
N ILE A 261 -20.18 8.83 -15.61
CA ILE A 261 -19.43 7.78 -14.91
C ILE A 261 -20.35 7.13 -13.86
N ALA A 262 -20.56 5.82 -13.94
CA ALA A 262 -21.46 5.09 -13.05
C ALA A 262 -20.96 5.07 -11.60
N ASP A 263 -19.66 4.86 -11.41
CA ASP A 263 -19.04 4.78 -10.09
C ASP A 263 -18.55 6.16 -9.64
N GLN A 264 -19.24 6.77 -8.67
CA GLN A 264 -19.00 8.16 -8.24
C GLN A 264 -18.01 8.32 -7.07
N ASP A 265 -17.43 7.22 -6.55
CA ASP A 265 -16.52 7.24 -5.40
C ASP A 265 -15.21 6.48 -5.67
N LEU A 266 -14.71 6.50 -6.91
CA LEU A 266 -13.48 5.83 -7.32
C LEU A 266 -12.43 6.83 -7.80
N PHE A 267 -11.16 6.40 -7.75
CA PHE A 267 -10.05 7.11 -8.39
C PHE A 267 -9.74 6.44 -9.71
N TYR A 268 -9.74 7.22 -10.79
CA TYR A 268 -9.36 6.76 -12.11
C TYR A 268 -7.99 7.30 -12.48
N ILE A 269 -7.19 6.46 -13.13
CA ILE A 269 -5.87 6.79 -13.67
C ILE A 269 -6.01 6.82 -15.18
N LYS A 270 -5.79 7.98 -15.80
CA LYS A 270 -5.89 8.16 -17.26
C LYS A 270 -4.80 9.09 -17.76
N ARG A 271 -4.51 8.99 -19.06
CA ARG A 271 -3.63 9.94 -19.75
C ARG A 271 -4.43 11.16 -20.20
N LEU A 272 -3.92 12.35 -19.91
CA LEU A 272 -4.51 13.62 -20.33
C LEU A 272 -4.22 13.87 -21.82
N VAL A 273 -5.26 13.91 -22.65
CA VAL A 273 -5.10 14.05 -24.11
C VAL A 273 -5.64 15.36 -24.69
N GLY A 274 -6.59 15.98 -24.00
CA GLY A 274 -7.16 17.27 -24.36
C GLY A 274 -6.95 18.30 -23.26
N MET A 275 -6.63 19.50 -23.68
CA MET A 275 -6.47 20.70 -22.86
C MET A 275 -7.67 21.64 -23.06
N PRO A 276 -7.87 22.64 -22.19
CA PRO A 276 -8.85 23.70 -22.46
C PRO A 276 -8.66 24.30 -23.85
N GLU A 277 -9.76 24.61 -24.53
CA GLU A 277 -9.81 25.12 -25.93
C GLU A 277 -9.43 24.11 -27.02
N ASP A 278 -9.08 22.86 -26.69
CA ASP A 278 -8.89 21.82 -27.70
C ASP A 278 -10.23 21.29 -28.21
N THR A 279 -10.34 21.14 -29.53
CA THR A 279 -11.38 20.33 -30.16
C THR A 279 -10.77 18.97 -30.49
N LEU A 280 -11.34 17.91 -29.90
CA LEU A 280 -10.90 16.54 -30.09
C LEU A 280 -11.79 15.81 -31.10
N ALA A 281 -11.17 15.00 -31.96
CA ALA A 281 -11.86 14.08 -32.85
C ALA A 281 -11.10 12.77 -32.93
N ILE A 282 -11.81 11.69 -33.27
CA ILE A 282 -11.18 10.42 -33.65
C ILE A 282 -11.16 10.35 -35.17
N GLY A 283 -9.97 10.19 -35.74
CA GLY A 283 -9.78 10.03 -37.19
C GLY A 283 -10.32 8.68 -37.69
N ASN A 284 -10.48 8.56 -39.01
CA ASN A 284 -10.91 7.31 -39.66
C ASN A 284 -9.93 6.15 -39.41
N ASP A 285 -8.69 6.47 -39.10
CA ASP A 285 -7.63 5.54 -38.70
C ASP A 285 -7.60 5.25 -37.19
N ARG A 286 -8.64 5.65 -36.46
CA ARG A 286 -8.77 5.54 -34.99
C ARG A 286 -7.71 6.29 -34.19
N HIS A 287 -6.98 7.22 -34.81
CA HIS A 287 -6.05 8.08 -34.10
C HIS A 287 -6.72 9.34 -33.55
N LEU A 288 -6.18 9.89 -32.48
CA LEU A 288 -6.66 11.14 -31.92
C LEU A 288 -6.24 12.30 -32.82
N ILE A 289 -7.18 13.16 -33.17
CA ILE A 289 -6.92 14.42 -33.86
C ILE A 289 -7.26 15.56 -32.91
N VAL A 290 -6.33 16.49 -32.75
CA VAL A 290 -6.54 17.67 -31.90
C VAL A 290 -6.39 18.96 -32.68
N LYS A 291 -7.45 19.77 -32.63
CA LYS A 291 -7.53 21.09 -33.26
C LYS A 291 -7.52 22.17 -32.19
N ASN A 292 -6.64 23.15 -32.35
CA ASN A 292 -6.55 24.33 -31.48
C ASN A 292 -5.87 25.49 -32.22
N ARG A 293 -5.57 26.58 -31.51
CA ARG A 293 -4.92 27.76 -32.10
C ARG A 293 -3.53 27.48 -32.70
N ALA A 294 -2.78 26.54 -32.13
CA ALA A 294 -1.47 26.14 -32.66
C ALA A 294 -1.60 25.19 -33.86
N TRP A 295 -2.63 24.33 -33.87
CA TRP A 295 -2.93 23.37 -34.93
C TRP A 295 -4.33 23.60 -35.50
N PRO A 296 -4.54 24.68 -36.28
CA PRO A 296 -5.86 25.03 -36.80
C PRO A 296 -6.41 23.98 -37.78
N ALA A 297 -5.54 23.34 -38.56
CA ALA A 297 -5.91 22.24 -39.46
C ALA A 297 -6.20 20.91 -38.72
N GLY A 298 -5.79 20.82 -37.45
CA GLY A 298 -5.79 19.60 -36.66
C GLY A 298 -4.48 18.84 -36.80
N ARG A 299 -3.96 18.39 -35.65
CA ARG A 299 -2.80 17.51 -35.58
C ARG A 299 -3.26 16.13 -35.17
N ARG A 300 -2.91 15.13 -35.98
CA ARG A 300 -3.02 13.72 -35.63
C ARG A 300 -1.93 13.39 -34.61
N ILE A 301 -2.30 12.75 -33.52
CA ILE A 301 -1.39 12.26 -32.48
C ILE A 301 -1.07 10.79 -32.76
N ASP A 302 0.22 10.44 -32.74
CA ASP A 302 0.69 9.06 -32.94
C ASP A 302 1.85 8.68 -32.02
N SER A 303 2.48 7.52 -32.26
CA SER A 303 3.58 7.00 -31.45
C SER A 303 4.87 7.84 -31.53
N SER A 304 4.99 8.77 -32.49
CA SER A 304 6.13 9.71 -32.54
C SER A 304 5.95 10.92 -31.63
N ASP A 305 4.73 11.17 -31.16
CA ASP A 305 4.44 12.26 -30.22
C ASP A 305 4.73 11.82 -28.78
N HIS A 306 5.77 12.35 -28.15
CA HIS A 306 6.01 12.11 -26.73
C HIS A 306 4.89 12.73 -25.86
N PRO A 307 4.31 12.03 -24.86
CA PRO A 307 4.58 10.67 -24.36
C PRO A 307 3.51 9.62 -24.79
N PHE A 308 3.15 9.55 -26.06
CA PHE A 308 2.13 8.67 -26.65
C PHE A 308 2.70 7.42 -27.34
N GLU A 309 3.99 7.15 -27.22
CA GLU A 309 4.71 6.06 -27.90
C GLU A 309 4.03 4.71 -27.68
N PHE A 310 3.66 4.43 -26.44
CA PHE A 310 3.05 3.17 -26.01
C PHE A 310 1.54 3.09 -26.31
N VAL A 311 0.85 4.23 -26.47
CA VAL A 311 -0.60 4.22 -26.72
C VAL A 311 -0.92 3.69 -28.12
N TYR A 312 0.00 3.90 -29.07
CA TYR A 312 -0.14 3.51 -30.47
C TYR A 312 0.81 2.36 -30.88
N SER A 313 1.37 1.63 -29.90
CA SER A 313 2.34 0.56 -30.17
C SER A 313 1.70 -0.78 -30.57
N PHE A 314 0.37 -0.92 -30.44
CA PHE A 314 -0.37 -2.12 -30.82
C PHE A 314 -1.15 -1.88 -32.11
N ASP A 315 -1.26 -2.93 -32.94
CA ASP A 315 -1.98 -2.86 -34.20
C ASP A 315 -3.49 -2.78 -33.90
N VAL A 316 -4.05 -1.58 -34.02
CA VAL A 316 -5.46 -1.33 -33.73
C VAL A 316 -6.35 -2.25 -34.61
N PHE A 317 -5.87 -2.72 -35.76
CA PHE A 317 -6.61 -3.56 -36.71
C PHE A 317 -6.52 -5.07 -36.43
N LYS A 318 -5.68 -5.50 -35.48
CA LYS A 318 -5.76 -6.86 -34.93
C LYS A 318 -6.79 -6.87 -33.80
N GLU A 319 -7.85 -7.67 -33.95
CA GLU A 319 -8.72 -7.98 -32.82
C GLU A 319 -7.91 -8.63 -31.67
N PRO A 320 -8.29 -8.36 -30.41
CA PRO A 320 -7.58 -8.86 -29.23
C PRO A 320 -7.58 -10.39 -29.11
#